data_AF-A0A936GE54-F1
#
_entry.id   AF-A0A936GE54-F1
#
_cell.length_a   1.000
_cell.length_b   1.000
_cell.length_c   1.000
_cell.angle_alpha   90.00
_cell.angle_beta   90.00
_cell.angle_gamma   90.00
#
_symmetry.space_group_name_H-M   'P 1'
#
loop_
_entity.id
_entity.type
_entity.pdbx_description
1 polymer ?
#
loop_
_entity_poly.entity_id
_entity_poly.type
_entity_poly.pdbx_seq_one_letter_code
_entity_poly.pdbx_strand_id
1 'polypeptide(L)'
;MLNRTIAIHCIFTLFLLFNTASANDSLFNSLEDSILFYHKKINKYQEYSENAVYNKQIISFLEQSLSKKESFSYSFDSLAKIISIQKSPDDLFRIFTWNTLSNKGEYENFGFIQINNIKNDSYKLYQLTDKSDSLSNPEYKTLTVSNWLGAIYFNIIKYPEKNTNHYILLGWDGNNLFSSKKLIEVITIDAFSVSFGKPIFQCNNTLKNRVVFEYSSHTDMSLRYDEKKEMIIFDHLSPSNPLFSNRPEFYGPDFSYDGLYFENDKWNLVTDIDIRNPKPETKQVEKKNNK
;
A
#
# COMPACT_ATOMS: atom_id res chain seq x y z
N MET A 1 -52.29 -21.20 8.97
CA MET A 1 -52.00 -19.81 9.40
C MET A 1 -50.52 -19.56 9.65
N LEU A 2 -49.79 -20.48 10.31
CA LEU A 2 -48.38 -20.32 10.68
C LEU A 2 -47.43 -19.92 9.52
N ASN A 3 -47.55 -20.54 8.34
CA ASN A 3 -46.70 -20.21 7.17
C ASN A 3 -46.92 -18.81 6.59
N ARG A 4 -48.12 -18.23 6.73
CA ARG A 4 -48.42 -16.88 6.24
C ARG A 4 -47.80 -15.81 7.14
N THR A 5 -47.81 -16.02 8.45
CA THR A 5 -47.23 -15.09 9.43
C THR A 5 -45.71 -15.05 9.34
N ILE A 6 -45.08 -16.20 9.09
CA ILE A 6 -43.62 -16.31 8.85
C ILE A 6 -43.24 -15.59 7.56
N ALA A 7 -43.99 -15.80 6.47
CA ALA A 7 -43.71 -15.12 5.20
C ALA A 7 -43.83 -13.59 5.31
N ILE A 8 -44.83 -13.07 6.03
CA ILE A 8 -45.00 -11.63 6.25
C ILE A 8 -43.85 -11.06 7.11
N HIS A 9 -43.42 -11.78 8.16
CA HIS A 9 -42.26 -11.36 8.95
C HIS A 9 -40.97 -11.37 8.12
N CYS A 10 -40.75 -12.37 7.28
CA CYS A 10 -39.59 -12.43 6.38
C CYS A 10 -39.60 -11.30 5.34
N ILE A 11 -40.77 -10.94 4.79
CA ILE A 11 -40.89 -9.82 3.85
C ILE A 11 -40.63 -8.48 4.56
N PHE A 12 -41.14 -8.31 5.77
CA PHE A 12 -40.95 -7.09 6.55
C PHE A 12 -39.50 -6.90 7.02
N THR A 13 -38.83 -7.97 7.47
CA THR A 13 -37.40 -7.92 7.81
C THR A 13 -36.54 -7.67 6.59
N LEU A 14 -36.86 -8.28 5.45
CA LEU A 14 -36.16 -8.03 4.19
C LEU A 14 -36.34 -6.57 3.74
N PHE A 15 -37.54 -6.00 3.86
CA PHE A 15 -37.81 -4.59 3.54
C PHE A 15 -37.04 -3.62 4.45
N LEU A 16 -36.94 -3.91 5.75
CA LEU A 16 -36.13 -3.10 6.68
C LEU A 16 -34.62 -3.16 6.36
N LEU A 17 -34.11 -4.34 5.98
CA LEU A 17 -32.72 -4.51 5.55
C LEU A 17 -32.43 -3.73 4.25
N PHE A 18 -33.36 -3.70 3.30
CA PHE A 18 -33.19 -2.91 2.08
C PHE A 18 -33.18 -1.40 2.33
N ASN A 19 -34.04 -0.88 3.21
CA ASN A 19 -34.07 0.56 3.52
C ASN A 19 -32.79 1.03 4.24
N THR A 20 -32.26 0.21 5.15
CA THR A 20 -31.02 0.55 5.88
C THR A 20 -29.79 0.53 4.97
N ALA A 21 -29.69 -0.44 4.06
CA ALA A 21 -28.64 -0.46 3.03
C ALA A 21 -28.68 0.80 2.14
N SER A 22 -29.87 1.15 1.63
CA SER A 22 -30.04 2.34 0.78
C SER A 22 -29.70 3.66 1.49
N ALA A 23 -30.01 3.78 2.78
CA ALA A 23 -29.67 4.98 3.56
C ALA A 23 -28.16 5.10 3.80
N ASN A 24 -27.48 3.96 4.06
CA ASN A 24 -26.03 3.92 4.23
C ASN A 24 -25.31 4.28 2.92
N ASP A 25 -25.75 3.75 1.78
CA ASP A 25 -25.19 4.11 0.47
C ASP A 25 -25.36 5.61 0.18
N SER A 26 -26.53 6.18 0.50
CA SER A 26 -26.76 7.63 0.36
C SER A 26 -25.81 8.46 1.23
N LEU A 27 -25.51 8.00 2.45
CA LEU A 27 -24.57 8.67 3.35
C LEU A 27 -23.14 8.61 2.78
N PHE A 28 -22.67 7.43 2.37
CA PHE A 28 -21.32 7.28 1.83
C PHE A 28 -21.13 8.05 0.52
N ASN A 29 -22.13 8.06 -0.37
CA ASN A 29 -22.11 8.87 -1.58
C ASN A 29 -21.92 10.36 -1.24
N SER A 30 -22.67 10.89 -0.25
CA SER A 30 -22.53 12.29 0.16
C SER A 30 -21.16 12.62 0.77
N LEU A 31 -20.57 11.67 1.49
CA LEU A 31 -19.22 11.83 2.04
C LEU A 31 -18.16 11.76 0.93
N GLU A 32 -18.29 10.85 -0.04
CA GLU A 32 -17.45 10.79 -1.22
C GLU A 32 -17.52 12.09 -2.03
N ASP A 33 -18.72 12.63 -2.26
CA ASP A 33 -18.90 13.91 -2.96
C ASP A 33 -18.17 15.05 -2.27
N SER A 34 -18.20 15.07 -0.94
CA SER A 34 -17.46 16.06 -0.13
C SER A 34 -15.96 15.89 -0.29
N ILE A 35 -15.45 14.65 -0.23
CA ILE A 35 -14.03 14.36 -0.44
C ILE A 35 -13.59 14.78 -1.85
N LEU A 36 -14.35 14.42 -2.88
CA LEU A 36 -14.08 14.77 -4.28
C LEU A 36 -14.10 16.28 -4.50
N PHE A 37 -15.01 17.01 -3.84
CA PHE A 37 -15.06 18.46 -3.90
C PHE A 37 -13.78 19.11 -3.37
N TYR A 38 -13.28 18.68 -2.21
CA TYR A 38 -12.05 19.23 -1.65
C TYR A 38 -10.80 18.76 -2.42
N HIS A 39 -10.78 17.52 -2.90
CA HIS A 39 -9.69 17.02 -3.74
C HIS A 39 -9.54 17.84 -5.02
N LYS A 40 -10.64 18.21 -5.69
CA LYS A 40 -10.62 19.07 -6.88
C LYS A 40 -10.05 20.47 -6.63
N LYS A 41 -10.01 20.93 -5.38
CA LYS A 41 -9.43 22.23 -5.02
C LYS A 41 -7.94 22.15 -4.76
N ILE A 42 -7.38 20.96 -4.51
CA ILE A 42 -5.93 20.82 -4.35
C ILE A 42 -5.27 21.06 -5.70
N ASN A 43 -4.32 22.00 -5.74
CA ASN A 43 -3.64 22.40 -6.96
C ASN A 43 -2.16 22.68 -6.69
N LYS A 44 -1.27 22.17 -7.56
CA LYS A 44 0.18 22.38 -7.48
C LYS A 44 0.61 23.85 -7.54
N TYR A 45 -0.21 24.71 -8.14
CA TYR A 45 0.06 26.15 -8.27
C TYR A 45 -0.48 26.98 -7.09
N GLN A 46 -1.19 26.34 -6.16
CA GLN A 46 -1.80 27.01 -5.02
C GLN A 46 -0.83 27.10 -3.84
N GLU A 47 -1.06 28.05 -2.93
CA GLU A 47 -0.26 28.14 -1.72
C GLU A 47 -0.40 26.87 -0.87
N TYR A 48 0.71 26.43 -0.29
CA TYR A 48 0.74 25.23 0.56
C TYR A 48 -0.27 25.30 1.72
N SER A 49 -0.44 26.48 2.32
CA SER A 49 -1.38 26.73 3.40
C SER A 49 -2.83 26.38 3.01
N GLU A 50 -3.23 26.65 1.76
CA GLU A 50 -4.57 26.38 1.28
C GLU A 50 -4.76 24.90 0.92
N ASN A 51 -3.77 24.28 0.25
CA ASN A 51 -3.80 22.83 -0.02
C ASN A 51 -3.88 22.03 1.28
N ALA A 52 -3.14 22.44 2.32
CA ALA A 52 -3.20 21.82 3.64
C ALA A 52 -4.60 21.93 4.27
N VAL A 53 -5.29 23.07 4.09
CA VAL A 53 -6.67 23.25 4.58
C VAL A 53 -7.64 22.30 3.86
N TYR A 54 -7.55 22.16 2.54
CA TYR A 54 -8.40 21.23 1.79
C TYR A 54 -8.09 19.77 2.12
N ASN A 55 -6.81 19.40 2.22
CA ASN A 55 -6.42 18.06 2.60
C ASN A 55 -6.89 17.71 4.02
N LYS A 56 -6.89 18.68 4.96
CA LYS A 56 -7.49 18.49 6.28
C LYS A 56 -8.99 18.16 6.22
N GLN A 57 -9.74 18.74 5.27
CA GLN A 57 -11.14 18.38 5.05
C GLN A 57 -11.27 16.96 4.49
N ILE A 58 -10.44 16.59 3.51
CA ILE A 58 -10.38 15.21 2.98
C ILE A 58 -10.15 14.21 4.11
N ILE A 59 -9.15 14.44 4.96
CA ILE A 59 -8.83 13.62 6.12
C ILE A 59 -10.07 13.48 7.03
N SER A 60 -10.73 14.59 7.36
CA SER A 60 -11.90 14.58 8.24
C SER A 60 -13.09 13.81 7.67
N PHE A 61 -13.44 14.01 6.39
CA PHE A 61 -14.55 13.29 5.75
C PHE A 61 -14.23 11.81 5.55
N LEU A 62 -12.98 11.49 5.22
CA LEU A 62 -12.55 10.11 5.09
C LEU A 62 -12.56 9.40 6.45
N GLU A 63 -12.05 10.04 7.51
CA GLU A 63 -12.15 9.52 8.88
C GLU A 63 -13.60 9.28 9.30
N GLN A 64 -14.50 10.23 9.01
CA GLN A 64 -15.94 10.10 9.28
C GLN A 64 -16.55 8.90 8.54
N SER A 65 -16.17 8.71 7.27
CA SER A 65 -16.64 7.59 6.43
C SER A 65 -16.13 6.25 6.96
N LEU A 66 -14.82 6.14 7.17
CA LEU A 66 -14.15 4.92 7.61
C LEU A 66 -14.44 4.56 9.08
N SER A 67 -15.01 5.51 9.82
CA SER A 67 -15.57 5.30 11.17
C SER A 67 -16.98 4.70 11.15
N LYS A 68 -17.49 4.25 10.00
CA LYS A 68 -18.74 3.48 9.91
C LYS A 68 -18.41 2.03 9.66
N LYS A 69 -19.06 1.12 10.35
CA LYS A 69 -18.81 -0.33 10.20
C LYS A 69 -19.06 -0.80 8.76
N GLU A 70 -20.10 -0.26 8.14
CA GLU A 70 -20.55 -0.59 6.79
C GLU A 70 -19.55 -0.12 5.72
N SER A 71 -18.68 0.84 6.06
CA SER A 71 -17.67 1.35 5.12
C SER A 71 -16.67 0.28 4.69
N PHE A 72 -16.42 -0.75 5.52
CA PHE A 72 -15.49 -1.82 5.13
C PHE A 72 -15.95 -2.54 3.86
N SER A 73 -17.26 -2.73 3.69
CA SER A 73 -17.85 -3.39 2.53
C SER A 73 -18.23 -2.44 1.40
N TYR A 74 -18.32 -1.14 1.68
CA TYR A 74 -18.64 -0.13 0.67
C TYR A 74 -17.50 0.02 -0.35
N SER A 75 -17.82 0.07 -1.65
CA SER A 75 -16.81 -0.03 -2.72
C SER A 75 -15.90 1.20 -2.80
N PHE A 76 -16.44 2.40 -2.53
CA PHE A 76 -15.75 3.68 -2.73
C PHE A 76 -15.28 3.89 -4.19
N ASP A 77 -16.11 3.51 -5.16
CA ASP A 77 -15.75 3.51 -6.59
C ASP A 77 -15.42 4.92 -7.14
N SER A 78 -16.03 5.96 -6.58
CA SER A 78 -15.77 7.34 -7.01
C SER A 78 -14.45 7.85 -6.43
N LEU A 79 -14.21 7.56 -5.15
CA LEU A 79 -12.98 7.90 -4.44
C LEU A 79 -11.77 7.10 -4.95
N ALA A 80 -11.95 5.83 -5.34
CA ALA A 80 -10.90 4.97 -5.90
C ALA A 80 -10.28 5.51 -7.21
N LYS A 81 -10.89 6.53 -7.84
CA LYS A 81 -10.35 7.22 -9.01
C LYS A 81 -9.28 8.26 -8.67
N ILE A 82 -9.22 8.71 -7.42
CA ILE A 82 -8.34 9.80 -6.98
C ILE A 82 -7.38 9.40 -5.86
N ILE A 83 -7.68 8.33 -5.12
CA ILE A 83 -6.79 7.76 -4.10
C ILE A 83 -6.62 6.26 -4.33
N SER A 84 -5.55 5.68 -3.80
CA SER A 84 -5.43 4.22 -3.78
C SER A 84 -6.21 3.62 -2.62
N ILE A 85 -7.01 2.61 -2.93
CA ILE A 85 -7.78 1.82 -1.96
C ILE A 85 -7.47 0.36 -2.21
N GLN A 86 -6.75 -0.28 -1.29
CA GLN A 86 -6.38 -1.69 -1.40
C GLN A 86 -7.03 -2.49 -0.27
N LYS A 87 -7.60 -3.65 -0.61
CA LYS A 87 -8.21 -4.59 0.35
C LYS A 87 -7.32 -5.82 0.45
N SER A 88 -7.07 -6.30 1.66
CA SER A 88 -6.30 -7.52 1.86
C SER A 88 -7.00 -8.73 1.23
N PRO A 89 -6.27 -9.72 0.69
CA PRO A 89 -6.87 -10.89 0.02
C PRO A 89 -7.83 -11.74 0.86
N ASP A 90 -7.80 -11.59 2.18
CA ASP A 90 -8.66 -12.30 3.14
C ASP A 90 -9.57 -11.38 3.96
N ASP A 91 -9.81 -10.15 3.46
CA ASP A 91 -10.75 -9.20 4.06
C ASP A 91 -10.45 -8.82 5.53
N LEU A 92 -9.22 -9.01 6.00
CA LEU A 92 -8.77 -8.58 7.32
C LEU A 92 -8.66 -7.06 7.43
N PHE A 93 -8.21 -6.37 6.38
CA PHE A 93 -8.04 -4.92 6.41
C PHE A 93 -8.17 -4.26 5.03
N ARG A 94 -8.33 -2.95 5.05
CA ARG A 94 -8.18 -2.05 3.91
C ARG A 94 -7.15 -0.98 4.23
N ILE A 95 -6.41 -0.55 3.22
CA ILE A 95 -5.49 0.57 3.28
C ILE A 95 -5.86 1.59 2.22
N PHE A 96 -5.99 2.83 2.66
CA PHE A 96 -6.34 3.99 1.85
C PHE A 96 -5.13 4.91 1.84
N THR A 97 -4.59 5.24 0.68
CA THR A 97 -3.39 6.08 0.57
C THR A 97 -3.50 7.07 -0.57
N TRP A 98 -3.10 8.30 -0.31
CA TRP A 98 -3.05 9.40 -1.29
C TRP A 98 -1.91 10.33 -0.94
N ASN A 99 -1.59 11.23 -1.84
CA ASN A 99 -0.57 12.23 -1.62
C ASN A 99 -1.01 13.60 -2.11
N THR A 100 -0.27 14.60 -1.67
CA THR A 100 -0.35 15.96 -2.18
C THR A 100 1.05 16.44 -2.52
N LEU A 101 1.17 17.24 -3.58
CA LEU A 101 2.42 17.91 -3.92
C LEU A 101 2.49 19.25 -3.21
N SER A 102 3.53 19.47 -2.39
CA SER A 102 3.80 20.74 -1.76
C SER A 102 4.23 21.79 -2.80
N ASN A 103 4.15 23.07 -2.45
CA ASN A 103 4.62 24.15 -3.33
C ASN A 103 6.15 24.14 -3.53
N LYS A 104 6.89 23.40 -2.69
CA LYS A 104 8.33 23.14 -2.87
C LYS A 104 8.61 21.96 -3.79
N GLY A 105 7.58 21.25 -4.22
CA GLY A 105 7.70 20.09 -5.09
C GLY A 105 8.06 18.80 -4.36
N GLU A 106 7.82 18.75 -3.05
CA GLU A 106 7.94 17.53 -2.22
C GLU A 106 6.57 16.87 -2.13
N TYR A 107 6.52 15.53 -2.19
CA TYR A 107 5.28 14.79 -1.99
C TYR A 107 5.06 14.52 -0.50
N GLU A 108 3.86 14.80 -0.02
CA GLU A 108 3.41 14.41 1.31
C GLU A 108 2.40 13.28 1.19
N ASN A 109 2.65 12.16 1.84
CA ASN A 109 1.77 11.01 1.80
C ASN A 109 0.85 10.97 3.01
N PHE A 110 -0.37 10.49 2.79
CA PHE A 110 -1.40 10.34 3.80
C PHE A 110 -2.03 8.97 3.67
N GLY A 111 -2.56 8.45 4.76
CA GLY A 111 -3.32 7.22 4.67
C GLY A 111 -4.10 6.84 5.92
N PHE A 112 -4.96 5.87 5.72
CA PHE A 112 -5.71 5.20 6.77
C PHE A 112 -5.62 3.70 6.60
N ILE A 113 -5.61 2.98 7.72
CA ILE A 113 -5.83 1.53 7.75
C ILE A 113 -7.10 1.26 8.52
N GLN A 114 -8.02 0.56 7.88
CA GLN A 114 -9.24 0.06 8.49
C GLN A 114 -9.12 -1.45 8.66
N ILE A 115 -9.11 -1.92 9.91
CA ILE A 115 -9.07 -3.34 10.25
C ILE A 115 -10.48 -3.82 10.56
N ASN A 116 -10.88 -4.92 9.94
CA ASN A 116 -12.14 -5.57 10.17
C ASN A 116 -11.99 -6.65 11.24
N ASN A 117 -12.64 -6.47 12.40
CA ASN A 117 -12.70 -7.49 13.43
C ASN A 117 -14.03 -8.24 13.33
N ILE A 118 -14.00 -9.32 12.55
CA ILE A 118 -15.17 -10.16 12.26
C ILE A 118 -15.73 -10.79 13.54
N LYS A 119 -14.91 -11.05 14.56
CA LYS A 119 -15.33 -11.79 15.77
C LYS A 119 -16.27 -11.01 16.68
N ASN A 120 -16.08 -9.70 16.79
CA ASN A 120 -16.86 -8.82 17.65
C ASN A 120 -17.64 -7.77 16.86
N ASP A 121 -17.70 -7.92 15.54
CA ASP A 121 -18.48 -7.07 14.64
C ASP A 121 -18.06 -5.59 14.70
N SER A 122 -16.77 -5.35 14.98
CA SER A 122 -16.19 -4.02 15.13
C SER A 122 -15.12 -3.75 14.07
N TYR A 123 -14.77 -2.49 13.88
CA TYR A 123 -13.61 -2.09 13.09
C TYR A 123 -12.64 -1.28 13.95
N LYS A 124 -11.38 -1.22 13.53
CA LYS A 124 -10.38 -0.32 14.09
C LYS A 124 -9.79 0.53 12.99
N LEU A 125 -9.77 1.84 13.19
CA LEU A 125 -9.22 2.80 12.25
C LEU A 125 -7.89 3.34 12.79
N TYR A 126 -6.88 3.37 11.93
CA TYR A 126 -5.58 3.98 12.21
C TYR A 126 -5.28 5.01 11.13
N GLN A 127 -5.00 6.25 11.54
CA GLN A 127 -4.41 7.25 10.66
C GLN A 127 -2.90 7.01 10.57
N LEU A 128 -2.36 7.07 9.36
CA LEU A 128 -0.93 6.97 9.10
C LEU A 128 -0.30 8.36 9.13
N THR A 129 0.83 8.48 9.84
CA THR A 129 1.63 9.69 9.92
C THR A 129 2.93 9.48 9.17
N ASP A 130 3.07 10.14 8.02
CA ASP A 130 4.30 10.15 7.23
C ASP A 130 5.43 10.85 8.03
N LYS A 131 6.56 10.16 8.12
CA LYS A 131 7.81 10.61 8.75
C LYS A 131 9.04 10.42 7.86
N SER A 132 8.85 10.16 6.56
CA SER A 132 9.90 9.98 5.54
C SER A 132 11.11 10.90 5.75
N ASP A 133 10.89 12.22 5.80
CA ASP A 133 11.95 13.23 5.94
C ASP A 133 12.81 13.11 7.20
N SER A 134 12.26 12.52 8.26
CA SER A 134 12.93 12.39 9.57
C SER A 134 13.54 11.00 9.80
N LEU A 135 13.22 10.02 8.94
CA LEU A 135 13.63 8.64 9.10
C LEU A 135 15.02 8.40 8.53
N SER A 136 16.02 8.25 9.41
CA SER A 136 17.33 7.73 9.01
C SER A 136 17.27 6.23 8.70
N ASN A 137 17.87 5.78 7.60
CA ASN A 137 18.00 4.36 7.22
C ASN A 137 16.69 3.56 7.36
N PRO A 138 15.58 3.98 6.72
CA PRO A 138 14.30 3.30 6.87
C PRO A 138 14.36 1.85 6.41
N GLU A 139 15.23 1.47 5.47
CA GLU A 139 15.39 0.08 5.02
C GLU A 139 15.68 -0.94 6.14
N TYR A 140 16.11 -0.51 7.32
CA TYR A 140 16.48 -1.36 8.45
C TYR A 140 15.63 -1.12 9.71
N LYS A 141 14.46 -0.48 9.58
CA LYS A 141 13.61 -0.11 10.72
C LYS A 141 12.22 -0.72 10.63
N THR A 142 11.74 -1.25 11.75
CA THR A 142 10.30 -1.48 11.94
C THR A 142 9.64 -0.15 12.32
N LEU A 143 8.56 0.18 11.62
CA LEU A 143 7.78 1.40 11.79
C LEU A 143 6.38 1.04 12.29
N THR A 144 5.68 2.03 12.82
CA THR A 144 4.30 1.97 13.27
C THR A 144 3.48 2.96 12.44
N VAL A 145 2.19 3.04 12.73
CA VAL A 145 1.29 4.04 12.11
C VAL A 145 1.70 5.49 12.40
N SER A 146 2.48 5.78 13.45
CA SER A 146 2.87 7.14 13.84
C SER A 146 4.23 7.61 13.29
N ASN A 147 4.99 6.68 12.69
CA ASN A 147 6.26 6.98 12.02
C ASN A 147 6.38 6.22 10.69
N TRP A 148 5.28 6.17 9.96
CA TRP A 148 5.16 5.50 8.67
C TRP A 148 6.08 6.14 7.63
N LEU A 149 6.60 5.34 6.69
CA LEU A 149 7.52 5.83 5.67
C LEU A 149 6.85 6.70 4.60
N GLY A 150 5.53 6.57 4.40
CA GLY A 150 4.83 7.29 3.34
C GLY A 150 4.89 6.55 2.00
N ALA A 151 3.73 6.13 1.49
CA ALA A 151 3.61 5.45 0.21
C ALA A 151 2.15 5.42 -0.27
N ILE A 152 1.95 5.46 -1.58
CA ILE A 152 0.72 5.04 -2.25
C ILE A 152 0.82 3.54 -2.53
N TYR A 153 0.10 2.72 -1.75
CA TYR A 153 0.12 1.28 -1.93
C TYR A 153 -0.81 0.86 -3.05
N PHE A 154 -0.31 0.12 -4.03
CA PHE A 154 -1.09 -0.30 -5.20
C PHE A 154 -1.28 -1.82 -5.29
N ASN A 155 -0.68 -2.60 -4.39
CA ASN A 155 -0.89 -4.04 -4.32
C ASN A 155 -0.67 -4.57 -2.89
N ILE A 156 -1.44 -5.60 -2.52
CA ILE A 156 -1.31 -6.36 -1.27
C ILE A 156 -1.20 -7.83 -1.63
N ILE A 157 -0.09 -8.44 -1.25
CA ILE A 157 0.15 -9.87 -1.48
C ILE A 157 0.08 -10.59 -0.14
N LYS A 158 -0.72 -11.64 -0.07
CA LYS A 158 -0.79 -12.48 1.12
C LYS A 158 0.55 -13.17 1.33
N TYR A 159 1.06 -13.11 2.56
CA TYR A 159 2.34 -13.71 2.86
C TYR A 159 2.27 -15.25 2.73
N PRO A 160 3.32 -15.93 2.22
CA PRO A 160 3.26 -17.38 1.94
C PRO A 160 3.13 -18.28 3.18
N GLU A 161 3.25 -17.73 4.39
CA GLU A 161 3.18 -18.47 5.66
C GLU A 161 1.74 -18.51 6.20
N LYS A 162 1.21 -19.72 6.41
CA LYS A 162 -0.12 -19.93 7.01
C LYS A 162 -0.13 -19.41 8.45
N ASN A 163 -1.24 -18.75 8.84
CA ASN A 163 -1.51 -18.22 10.18
C ASN A 163 -0.65 -17.04 10.63
N THR A 164 -0.06 -16.29 9.71
CA THR A 164 0.49 -14.98 10.04
C THR A 164 -0.34 -13.87 9.42
N ASN A 165 -0.59 -12.80 10.19
CA ASN A 165 -1.22 -11.58 9.69
C ASN A 165 -0.15 -10.68 9.04
N HIS A 166 0.72 -11.28 8.24
CA HIS A 166 1.74 -10.60 7.45
C HIS A 166 1.24 -10.48 6.02
N TYR A 167 1.50 -9.33 5.40
CA TYR A 167 1.20 -9.10 4.00
C TYR A 167 2.34 -8.28 3.41
N ILE A 168 2.67 -8.53 2.14
CA ILE A 168 3.60 -7.68 1.40
C ILE A 168 2.80 -6.56 0.76
N LEU A 169 3.26 -5.33 0.96
CA LEU A 169 2.77 -4.13 0.30
C LEU A 169 3.75 -3.72 -0.79
N LEU A 170 3.23 -3.40 -1.97
CA LEU A 170 3.96 -2.70 -3.01
C LEU A 170 3.49 -1.25 -3.05
N GLY A 171 4.42 -0.32 -2.88
CA GLY A 171 4.15 1.11 -2.74
C GLY A 171 4.93 1.97 -3.71
N TRP A 172 4.39 3.15 -4.00
CA TRP A 172 5.04 4.22 -4.75
C TRP A 172 4.98 5.51 -3.95
N ASP A 173 6.07 6.27 -3.93
CA ASP A 173 6.15 7.59 -3.34
C ASP A 173 6.71 8.55 -4.40
N GLY A 174 6.04 9.68 -4.60
CA GLY A 174 6.49 10.68 -5.55
C GLY A 174 7.81 11.34 -5.14
N ASN A 175 8.16 11.29 -3.85
CA ASN A 175 9.36 11.85 -3.23
C ASN A 175 9.55 13.35 -3.52
N ASN A 176 10.09 13.73 -4.69
CA ASN A 176 10.24 15.14 -5.07
C ASN A 176 10.19 15.34 -6.61
N LEU A 177 10.50 16.56 -7.08
CA LEU A 177 10.46 16.89 -8.51
C LEU A 177 11.48 16.12 -9.37
N PHE A 178 12.55 15.60 -8.79
CA PHE A 178 13.69 15.00 -9.52
C PHE A 178 13.73 13.48 -9.43
N SER A 179 13.26 12.91 -8.34
CA SER A 179 13.24 11.47 -8.13
C SER A 179 11.90 11.00 -7.56
N SER A 180 11.57 9.75 -7.84
CA SER A 180 10.46 9.01 -7.25
C SER A 180 10.98 7.75 -6.59
N LYS A 181 10.18 7.18 -5.70
CA LYS A 181 10.49 5.96 -4.97
C LYS A 181 9.45 4.87 -5.21
N LYS A 182 9.92 3.63 -5.25
CA LYS A 182 9.07 2.45 -5.06
C LYS A 182 9.58 1.67 -3.87
N LEU A 183 8.68 1.01 -3.15
CA LEU A 183 9.07 0.19 -2.01
C LEU A 183 8.29 -1.10 -1.91
N ILE A 184 8.95 -2.07 -1.28
CA ILE A 184 8.41 -3.37 -0.90
C ILE A 184 8.58 -3.47 0.60
N GLU A 185 7.48 -3.63 1.33
CA GLU A 185 7.56 -3.83 2.77
C GLU A 185 6.47 -4.76 3.29
N VAL A 186 6.68 -5.25 4.51
CA VAL A 186 5.71 -6.11 5.19
C VAL A 186 4.84 -5.24 6.09
N ILE A 187 3.52 -5.32 5.94
CA ILE A 187 2.59 -4.90 6.99
C ILE A 187 2.26 -6.10 7.89
N THR A 188 2.28 -5.86 9.19
CA THR A 188 1.93 -6.83 10.23
C THR A 188 0.74 -6.30 11.01
N ILE A 189 -0.31 -7.11 11.12
CA ILE A 189 -1.52 -6.79 11.87
C ILE A 189 -1.64 -7.71 13.07
N ASP A 190 -1.39 -7.16 14.25
CA ASP A 190 -1.60 -7.86 15.51
C ASP A 190 -2.96 -7.50 16.11
N ALA A 191 -3.33 -8.17 17.20
CA ALA A 191 -4.60 -7.93 17.89
C ALA A 191 -4.82 -6.45 18.28
N PHE A 192 -3.73 -5.70 18.51
CA PHE A 192 -3.80 -4.33 19.03
C PHE A 192 -3.03 -3.29 18.21
N SER A 193 -2.20 -3.70 17.25
CA SER A 193 -1.23 -2.82 16.57
C SER A 193 -1.07 -3.15 15.10
N VAL A 194 -0.63 -2.13 14.35
CA VAL A 194 -0.13 -2.27 12.98
C VAL A 194 1.30 -1.80 12.96
N SER A 195 2.17 -2.60 12.33
CA SER A 195 3.57 -2.24 12.09
C SER A 195 4.00 -2.54 10.67
N PHE A 196 5.02 -1.82 10.21
CA PHE A 196 5.59 -1.93 8.88
C PHE A 196 7.07 -2.28 8.93
N GLY A 197 7.52 -3.11 8.00
CA GLY A 197 8.93 -3.49 7.85
C GLY A 197 9.36 -4.59 8.81
N LYS A 198 9.02 -5.83 8.47
CA LYS A 198 9.57 -7.04 9.10
C LYS A 198 10.92 -7.38 8.42
N PRO A 199 11.98 -7.72 9.18
CA PRO A 199 13.32 -7.96 8.63
C PRO A 199 13.41 -9.31 7.91
N ILE A 200 12.94 -9.38 6.66
CA ILE A 200 12.85 -10.64 5.90
C ILE A 200 13.40 -10.54 4.48
N PHE A 201 13.81 -9.36 4.02
CA PHE A 201 14.35 -9.18 2.67
C PHE A 201 15.86 -9.39 2.69
N GLN A 202 16.33 -10.48 2.10
CA GLN A 202 17.74 -10.82 1.98
C GLN A 202 18.30 -10.26 0.67
N CYS A 203 18.98 -9.12 0.75
CA CYS A 203 19.57 -8.42 -0.40
C CYS A 203 21.09 -8.30 -0.22
N ASN A 204 21.90 -8.83 -1.14
CA ASN A 204 23.36 -8.70 -1.13
C ASN A 204 24.01 -8.97 0.25
N ASN A 205 23.67 -10.12 0.88
CA ASN A 205 24.10 -10.53 2.23
C ASN A 205 23.60 -9.65 3.40
N THR A 206 22.79 -8.63 3.15
CA THR A 206 22.14 -7.82 4.18
C THR A 206 20.68 -8.22 4.34
N LEU A 207 20.22 -8.26 5.60
CA LEU A 207 18.82 -8.44 5.92
C LEU A 207 18.17 -7.07 6.11
N LYS A 208 17.15 -6.79 5.31
CA LYS A 208 16.41 -5.52 5.30
C LYS A 208 14.97 -5.72 5.75
N ASN A 209 14.40 -4.67 6.34
CA ASN A 209 13.00 -4.57 6.75
C ASN A 209 12.10 -4.20 5.56
N ARG A 210 12.66 -3.49 4.59
CA ARG A 210 11.99 -3.08 3.36
C ARG A 210 13.03 -2.87 2.27
N VAL A 211 12.60 -3.02 1.02
CA VAL A 211 13.41 -2.69 -0.16
C VAL A 211 12.89 -1.37 -0.69
N VAL A 212 13.76 -0.38 -0.88
CA VAL A 212 13.42 0.93 -1.43
C VAL A 212 14.25 1.15 -2.69
N PHE A 213 13.58 1.52 -3.76
CA PHE A 213 14.14 1.92 -5.04
C PHE A 213 13.93 3.42 -5.18
N GLU A 214 14.96 4.17 -5.51
CA GLU A 214 14.84 5.59 -5.88
C GLU A 214 15.39 5.77 -7.30
N TYR A 215 14.62 6.43 -8.15
CA TYR A 215 14.88 6.56 -9.58
C TYR A 215 14.38 7.92 -10.10
N SER A 216 14.74 8.26 -11.33
CA SER A 216 14.33 9.53 -11.94
C SER A 216 12.82 9.67 -12.00
N SER A 217 12.30 10.84 -11.60
CA SER A 217 10.87 11.18 -11.73
C SER A 217 10.37 11.23 -13.19
N HIS A 218 11.29 11.19 -14.16
CA HIS A 218 11.01 11.20 -15.60
C HIS A 218 10.97 9.80 -16.22
N THR A 219 11.10 8.75 -15.41
CA THR A 219 11.07 7.36 -15.87
C THR A 219 10.07 6.57 -15.04
N ASP A 220 9.59 5.45 -15.59
CA ASP A 220 8.70 4.54 -14.87
C ASP A 220 9.41 3.22 -14.62
N MET A 221 9.56 2.84 -13.36
CA MET A 221 10.09 1.54 -12.93
C MET A 221 8.96 0.53 -12.78
N SER A 222 9.08 -0.68 -13.33
CA SER A 222 8.17 -1.80 -13.06
C SER A 222 8.41 -2.37 -11.65
N LEU A 223 7.33 -2.66 -10.93
CA LEU A 223 7.33 -3.42 -9.68
C LEU A 223 5.99 -4.16 -9.57
N ARG A 224 6.02 -5.49 -9.59
CA ARG A 224 4.81 -6.32 -9.60
C ARG A 224 5.05 -7.67 -8.94
N TYR A 225 3.98 -8.34 -8.54
CA TYR A 225 4.02 -9.75 -8.15
C TYR A 225 3.57 -10.62 -9.32
N ASP A 226 4.36 -11.63 -9.66
CA ASP A 226 4.02 -12.66 -10.65
C ASP A 226 3.55 -13.92 -9.90
N GLU A 227 2.24 -14.16 -9.90
CA GLU A 227 1.63 -15.30 -9.20
C GLU A 227 2.12 -16.65 -9.73
N LYS A 228 2.43 -16.76 -11.04
CA LYS A 228 2.86 -18.03 -11.64
C LYS A 228 4.29 -18.39 -11.24
N LYS A 229 5.13 -17.36 -11.05
CA LYS A 229 6.53 -17.54 -10.61
C LYS A 229 6.68 -17.48 -9.09
N GLU A 230 5.66 -16.99 -8.38
CA GLU A 230 5.68 -16.71 -6.94
C GLU A 230 6.81 -15.74 -6.57
N MET A 231 6.98 -14.70 -7.39
CA MET A 231 8.09 -13.75 -7.28
C MET A 231 7.59 -12.31 -7.35
N ILE A 232 8.23 -11.43 -6.58
CA ILE A 232 8.12 -9.99 -6.80
C ILE A 232 9.18 -9.63 -7.84
N ILE A 233 8.75 -9.16 -9.00
CA ILE A 233 9.60 -8.83 -10.15
C ILE A 233 9.63 -7.31 -10.32
N PHE A 234 10.82 -6.77 -10.56
CA PHE A 234 11.03 -5.36 -10.77
C PHE A 234 12.16 -5.10 -11.76
N ASP A 235 12.16 -3.91 -12.35
CA ASP A 235 13.23 -3.51 -13.26
C ASP A 235 14.54 -3.36 -12.48
N HIS A 236 15.64 -3.78 -13.09
CA HIS A 236 16.95 -3.40 -12.61
C HIS A 236 17.18 -1.92 -12.91
N LEU A 237 17.67 -1.18 -11.91
CA LEU A 237 17.92 0.26 -12.04
C LEU A 237 19.41 0.53 -12.24
N SER A 238 19.74 1.19 -13.34
CA SER A 238 21.10 1.60 -13.69
C SER A 238 21.16 3.12 -13.92
N PRO A 239 22.28 3.77 -13.59
CA PRO A 239 22.45 5.18 -13.92
C PRO A 239 22.60 5.37 -15.43
N SER A 240 22.01 6.44 -15.96
CA SER A 240 22.14 6.82 -17.39
C SER A 240 23.59 7.03 -17.85
N ASN A 241 24.50 7.32 -16.92
CA ASN A 241 25.94 7.37 -17.14
C ASN A 241 26.66 6.90 -15.86
N PRO A 242 27.73 6.09 -15.93
CA PRO A 242 28.50 5.67 -14.75
C PRO A 242 28.96 6.81 -13.83
N LEU A 243 29.19 8.01 -14.38
CA LEU A 243 29.56 9.21 -13.61
C LEU A 243 28.46 9.70 -12.66
N PHE A 244 27.20 9.30 -12.88
CA PHE A 244 26.05 9.63 -12.03
C PHE A 244 25.71 8.53 -11.02
N SER A 245 26.63 7.58 -10.80
CA SER A 245 26.48 6.60 -9.72
C SER A 245 26.19 7.30 -8.38
N ASN A 246 25.21 6.79 -7.64
CA ASN A 246 24.68 7.36 -6.39
C ASN A 246 23.87 8.67 -6.52
N ARG A 247 23.38 8.99 -7.73
CA ARG A 247 22.45 10.10 -7.95
C ARG A 247 21.11 9.58 -8.49
N PRO A 248 20.15 9.24 -7.63
CA PRO A 248 18.91 8.55 -8.03
C PRO A 248 18.12 9.24 -9.13
N GLU A 249 18.20 10.57 -9.23
CA GLU A 249 17.55 11.37 -10.28
C GLU A 249 18.01 11.03 -11.71
N PHE A 250 19.14 10.31 -11.85
CA PHE A 250 19.69 9.82 -13.11
C PHE A 250 19.55 8.31 -13.32
N TYR A 251 18.88 7.59 -12.41
CA TYR A 251 18.64 6.15 -12.50
C TYR A 251 17.33 5.87 -13.23
N GLY A 252 17.32 4.78 -14.00
CA GLY A 252 16.12 4.26 -14.64
C GLY A 252 16.28 2.78 -15.02
N PRO A 253 15.21 2.14 -15.51
CA PRO A 253 15.26 0.76 -15.98
C PRO A 253 16.29 0.57 -17.11
N ASP A 254 17.08 -0.50 -17.04
CA ASP A 254 17.99 -0.90 -18.12
C ASP A 254 17.48 -2.05 -18.99
N PHE A 255 16.19 -2.37 -18.84
CA PHE A 255 15.48 -3.47 -19.52
C PHE A 255 15.91 -4.88 -19.10
N SER A 256 16.75 -5.02 -18.07
CA SER A 256 16.89 -6.25 -17.31
C SER A 256 15.97 -6.25 -16.09
N TYR A 257 15.76 -7.42 -15.51
CA TYR A 257 14.85 -7.62 -14.39
C TYR A 257 15.55 -8.32 -13.25
N ASP A 258 15.23 -7.87 -12.05
CA ASP A 258 15.57 -8.55 -10.81
C ASP A 258 14.28 -9.12 -10.17
N GLY A 259 14.44 -9.95 -9.17
CA GLY A 259 13.30 -10.43 -8.41
C GLY A 259 13.60 -10.83 -6.98
N LEU A 260 12.54 -10.91 -6.19
CA LEU A 260 12.55 -11.51 -4.86
C LEU A 260 11.71 -12.78 -4.90
N TYR A 261 12.28 -13.89 -4.43
CA TYR A 261 11.57 -15.16 -4.24
C TYR A 261 11.55 -15.55 -2.77
N PHE A 262 10.48 -16.20 -2.33
CA PHE A 262 10.36 -16.64 -0.95
C PHE A 262 10.99 -18.02 -0.75
N GLU A 263 11.96 -18.12 0.16
CA GLU A 263 12.59 -19.37 0.57
C GLU A 263 13.21 -19.21 1.98
N ASN A 264 13.08 -20.23 2.84
CA ASN A 264 13.61 -20.25 4.20
C ASN A 264 13.18 -19.03 5.04
N ASP A 265 11.88 -18.73 5.01
CA ASP A 265 11.23 -17.61 5.72
C ASP A 265 11.75 -16.21 5.35
N LYS A 266 12.38 -16.09 4.19
CA LYS A 266 12.95 -14.85 3.66
C LYS A 266 12.59 -14.63 2.20
N TRP A 267 12.51 -13.38 1.79
CA TRP A 267 12.48 -12.96 0.40
C TRP A 267 13.90 -12.71 -0.06
N ASN A 268 14.43 -13.59 -0.90
CA ASN A 268 15.81 -13.57 -1.35
C ASN A 268 15.92 -12.88 -2.72
N LEU A 269 16.86 -11.94 -2.84
CA LEU A 269 17.14 -11.25 -4.09
C LEU A 269 17.83 -12.19 -5.08
N VAL A 270 17.35 -12.19 -6.32
CA VAL A 270 18.00 -12.78 -7.48
C VAL A 270 18.06 -11.71 -8.57
N THR A 271 19.24 -11.55 -9.18
CA THR A 271 19.45 -10.57 -10.25
C THR A 271 19.38 -11.22 -11.61
N ASP A 272 19.18 -10.40 -12.65
CA ASP A 272 19.26 -10.81 -14.07
C ASP A 272 18.34 -11.99 -14.42
N ILE A 273 17.07 -11.94 -13.98
CA ILE A 273 16.11 -13.01 -14.23
C ILE A 273 15.56 -12.95 -15.66
N ASP A 274 15.48 -14.12 -16.32
CA ASP A 274 14.71 -14.24 -17.56
C ASP A 274 13.22 -14.44 -17.23
N ILE A 275 12.44 -13.37 -17.35
CA ILE A 275 11.00 -13.36 -17.05
C ILE A 275 10.16 -14.30 -17.96
N ARG A 276 10.74 -14.81 -19.06
CA ARG A 276 10.09 -15.78 -19.95
C ARG A 276 10.22 -17.22 -19.43
N ASN A 277 11.23 -17.49 -18.61
CA ASN A 277 11.46 -18.80 -18.04
C ASN A 277 10.63 -18.97 -16.75
N PRO A 278 10.23 -20.21 -16.39
CA PRO A 278 9.69 -20.50 -15.06
C PRO A 278 10.73 -20.19 -13.97
N LYS A 279 10.26 -20.10 -12.72
CA LYS A 279 11.01 -19.72 -11.50
C LYS A 279 12.50 -20.13 -11.58
N PRO A 280 13.46 -19.20 -11.42
CA PRO A 280 14.88 -19.52 -11.51
C PRO A 280 15.23 -20.65 -10.54
N GLU A 281 15.90 -21.70 -11.05
CA GLU A 281 16.47 -22.72 -10.17
C GLU A 281 17.47 -22.03 -9.24
N THR A 282 17.28 -22.20 -7.93
CA THR A 282 18.21 -21.70 -6.91
C THR A 282 19.58 -22.30 -7.18
N LYS A 283 20.47 -21.53 -7.82
CA LYS A 283 21.87 -21.91 -7.93
C LYS A 283 22.41 -21.96 -6.51
N GLN A 284 22.56 -23.16 -5.97
CA GLN A 284 23.33 -23.38 -4.75
C GLN A 284 24.68 -22.70 -4.97
N VAL A 285 24.98 -21.71 -4.14
CA VAL A 285 26.32 -21.12 -4.08
C VAL A 285 27.26 -22.28 -3.79
N GLU A 286 28.00 -22.73 -4.80
CA GLU A 286 29.04 -23.73 -4.64
C GLU A 286 29.97 -23.23 -3.53
N LYS A 287 29.91 -23.90 -2.38
CA LYS A 287 30.96 -23.80 -1.38
C LYS A 287 32.23 -24.27 -2.08
N LYS A 288 33.06 -23.32 -2.52
CA LYS A 288 34.47 -23.60 -2.84
C LYS A 288 35.11 -24.13 -1.57
N ASN A 289 35.12 -25.45 -1.43
CA ASN A 289 35.98 -26.16 -0.50
C ASN A 289 37.41 -25.98 -1.01
N ASN A 290 38.09 -24.96 -0.50
CA ASN A 290 39.54 -24.89 -0.61
C ASN A 290 40.11 -26.00 0.28
N LYS A 291 40.68 -27.02 -0.37
CA LYS A 291 41.71 -27.89 0.19
C LYS A 291 43.07 -27.22 0.02
#